data_AF-A0A957WYC8-F1
#
_entry.id   AF-A0A957WYC8-F1
#
_cell.length_a   1.000
_cell.length_b   1.000
_cell.length_c   1.000
_cell.angle_alpha   90.00
_cell.angle_beta   90.00
_cell.angle_gamma   90.00
#
_symmetry.space_group_name_H-M   'P 1'
#
loop_
_entity.id
_entity.type
_entity.pdbx_description
1 polymer ?
#
loop_
_entity_poly.entity_id
_entity_poly.type
_entity_poly.pdbx_seq_one_letter_code
_entity_poly.pdbx_strand_id
1 'polypeptide(L)'
;FVNGDDPLLMRHSEGLRRVIYGNSEAFDTQGSLADAGPFLGVEFRGQDGATHMARTRLVGGYNLPNALAAIAIGQHFGVKDATIQQALEAYSPGNNRSQFLDTGHNQLVLDAYNANPTSMKAALENFAAMTS
;
A
#
# COMPACT_ATOMS: atom_id res chain seq x y z
N PHE A 1 -3.39 8.00 12.26
CA PHE A 1 -2.65 6.97 11.53
C PHE A 1 -1.41 7.61 10.94
N VAL A 2 -0.23 7.07 11.22
CA VAL A 2 1.06 7.66 10.83
C VAL A 2 1.93 6.57 10.23
N ASN A 3 2.52 6.83 9.07
CA ASN A 3 3.52 5.94 8.48
C ASN A 3 4.79 5.98 9.34
N GLY A 4 5.10 4.89 10.02
CA GLY A 4 6.27 4.74 10.87
C GLY A 4 7.59 4.68 10.08
N ASP A 5 7.52 4.33 8.80
CA ASP A 5 8.69 4.28 7.91
C ASP A 5 9.03 5.65 7.30
N ASP A 6 8.22 6.69 7.59
CA ASP A 6 8.46 8.07 7.18
C ASP A 6 8.91 8.93 8.40
N PRO A 7 10.22 9.23 8.51
CA PRO A 7 10.75 10.01 9.63
C PRO A 7 10.13 11.42 9.74
N LEU A 8 9.70 12.00 8.62
CA LEU A 8 9.11 13.33 8.59
C LEU A 8 7.72 13.30 9.24
N LEU A 9 6.90 12.30 8.88
CA LEU A 9 5.58 12.09 9.49
C LEU A 9 5.69 11.72 10.97
N MET A 10 6.68 10.93 11.34
CA MET A 10 6.95 10.60 12.75
C MET A 10 7.27 11.84 13.57
N ARG A 11 8.15 12.72 13.06
CA ARG A 11 8.50 13.99 13.72
C ARG A 11 7.32 14.95 13.81
N HIS A 12 6.56 15.14 12.74
CA HIS A 12 5.43 16.09 12.74
C HIS A 12 4.24 15.65 13.59
N SER A 13 4.17 14.36 13.95
CA SER A 13 3.10 13.80 14.77
C SER A 13 3.47 13.63 16.24
N GLU A 14 4.64 14.08 16.67
CA GLU A 14 5.05 14.06 18.08
C GLU A 14 4.03 14.79 18.96
N GLY A 15 3.73 14.22 20.14
CA GLY A 15 2.73 14.76 21.07
C GLY A 15 1.27 14.47 20.71
N LEU A 16 0.98 13.89 19.53
CA LEU A 16 -0.36 13.48 19.15
C LEU A 16 -0.63 12.01 19.54
N ARG A 17 -1.91 11.65 19.67
CA ARG A 17 -2.32 10.24 19.72
C ARG A 17 -2.13 9.62 18.33
N ARG A 18 -1.37 8.53 18.25
CA ARG A 18 -1.01 7.88 16.98
C ARG A 18 -1.43 6.42 16.99
N VAL A 19 -1.74 5.93 15.79
CA VAL A 19 -1.70 4.52 15.41
C VAL A 19 -0.66 4.47 14.31
N ILE A 20 0.42 3.77 14.55
CA ILE A 20 1.60 3.72 13.69
C ILE A 20 1.52 2.46 12.85
N TYR A 21 1.71 2.60 11.54
CA TYR A 21 1.74 1.49 10.61
C TYR A 21 3.05 1.49 9.82
N GLY A 22 3.48 0.32 9.35
CA GLY A 22 4.70 0.20 8.53
C GLY A 22 5.31 -1.19 8.60
N ASN A 23 6.60 -1.28 8.33
CA ASN A 23 7.30 -2.55 8.20
C ASN A 23 7.88 -3.12 9.50
N SER A 24 7.91 -2.33 10.58
CA SER A 24 8.47 -2.75 11.88
C SER A 24 7.46 -3.50 12.73
N GLU A 25 7.92 -4.54 13.43
CA GLU A 25 7.16 -5.26 14.47
C GLU A 25 6.81 -4.37 15.68
N ALA A 26 7.48 -3.23 15.84
CA ALA A 26 7.21 -2.27 16.91
C ALA A 26 5.98 -1.38 16.62
N PHE A 27 5.37 -1.49 15.44
CA PHE A 27 4.24 -0.66 15.02
C PHE A 27 2.91 -1.34 15.32
N ASP A 28 1.85 -0.55 15.51
CA ASP A 28 0.51 -1.05 15.82
C ASP A 28 -0.04 -1.93 14.68
N THR A 29 0.29 -1.58 13.44
CA THR A 29 -0.02 -2.38 12.24
C THR A 29 1.25 -2.65 11.46
N GLN A 30 1.61 -3.92 11.34
CA GLN A 30 2.78 -4.38 10.61
C GLN A 30 2.39 -4.97 9.26
N GLY A 31 3.15 -4.64 8.22
CA GLY A 31 3.12 -5.40 6.98
C GLY A 31 4.28 -5.08 6.04
N SER A 32 4.39 -5.86 4.98
CA SER A 32 5.51 -5.84 4.05
C SER A 32 5.05 -6.22 2.63
N LEU A 33 5.96 -6.10 1.67
CA LEU A 33 5.75 -6.63 0.34
C LEU A 33 5.78 -8.16 0.38
N ALA A 34 4.72 -8.80 -0.09
CA ALA A 34 4.66 -10.26 -0.19
C ALA A 34 5.47 -10.78 -1.39
N ASP A 35 5.28 -10.19 -2.56
CA ASP A 35 5.86 -10.63 -3.83
C ASP A 35 6.29 -9.44 -4.69
N ALA A 36 7.34 -9.63 -5.51
CA ALA A 36 7.72 -8.70 -6.57
C ALA A 36 6.93 -9.01 -7.86
N GLY A 37 5.66 -8.60 -7.89
CA GLY A 37 4.79 -8.68 -9.07
C GLY A 37 4.47 -7.30 -9.66
N PRO A 38 3.86 -7.25 -10.86
CA PRO A 38 3.39 -5.99 -11.44
C PRO A 38 2.32 -5.31 -10.56
N PHE A 39 1.59 -6.11 -9.78
CA PHE A 39 0.63 -5.65 -8.79
C PHE A 39 1.15 -5.88 -7.36
N LEU A 40 0.77 -4.97 -6.46
CA LEU A 40 1.13 -5.01 -5.06
C LEU A 40 0.49 -6.24 -4.38
N GLY A 41 1.34 -7.17 -3.95
CA GLY A 41 1.06 -8.15 -2.91
C GLY A 41 1.47 -7.61 -1.54
N VAL A 42 0.55 -7.64 -0.59
CA VAL A 42 0.77 -7.18 0.79
C VAL A 42 0.67 -8.35 1.74
N GLU A 43 1.67 -8.53 2.59
CA GLU A 43 1.60 -9.36 3.78
C GLU A 43 1.35 -8.46 4.99
N PHE A 44 0.46 -8.83 5.90
CA PHE A 44 0.19 -8.07 7.12
C PHE A 44 -0.15 -8.96 8.31
N ARG A 45 0.14 -8.46 9.51
CA ARG A 45 -0.20 -9.13 10.77
C ARG A 45 -1.67 -8.86 11.11
N GLY A 46 -2.45 -9.92 11.28
CA GLY A 46 -3.85 -9.89 11.71
C GLY A 46 -4.01 -9.55 13.19
N GLN A 47 -5.23 -9.18 13.56
CA GLN A 47 -5.61 -8.88 14.96
C GLN A 47 -5.59 -10.13 15.84
N ASP A 48 -5.69 -11.31 15.23
CA ASP A 48 -5.53 -12.62 15.87
C ASP A 48 -4.06 -13.05 16.00
N GLY A 49 -3.12 -12.24 15.51
CA GLY A 49 -1.71 -12.59 15.42
C GLY A 49 -1.40 -13.63 14.33
N ALA A 50 -2.30 -13.89 13.39
CA ALA A 50 -1.97 -14.64 12.18
C ALA A 50 -1.34 -13.71 11.14
N THR A 51 -0.68 -14.29 10.15
CA THR A 51 -0.19 -13.56 8.98
C THR A 51 -1.21 -13.72 7.85
N HIS A 52 -1.62 -12.60 7.26
CA HIS A 52 -2.55 -12.54 6.13
C HIS A 52 -1.84 -12.00 4.90
N MET A 53 -2.31 -12.40 3.72
CA MET A 53 -1.78 -11.92 2.45
C MET A 53 -2.93 -11.47 1.55
N ALA A 54 -2.81 -10.26 0.98
CA ALA A 54 -3.75 -9.71 0.01
C ALA A 54 -3.03 -9.40 -1.30
N ARG A 55 -3.58 -9.87 -2.43
CA ARG A 55 -3.10 -9.49 -3.78
C ARG A 55 -4.01 -8.43 -4.37
N THR A 56 -3.52 -7.19 -4.38
CA THR A 56 -4.29 -6.05 -4.86
C THR A 56 -4.22 -5.92 -6.39
N ARG A 57 -4.97 -4.95 -6.94
CA ARG A 57 -4.84 -4.52 -8.33
C ARG A 57 -4.04 -3.22 -8.48
N LEU A 58 -3.39 -2.75 -7.41
CA LEU A 58 -2.56 -1.55 -7.42
C LEU A 58 -1.22 -1.87 -8.05
N VAL A 59 -0.76 -1.04 -8.98
CA VAL A 59 0.55 -1.22 -9.59
C VAL A 59 1.67 -0.83 -8.61
N GLY A 60 2.69 -1.67 -8.54
CA GLY A 60 3.97 -1.37 -7.91
C GLY A 60 4.00 -1.36 -6.38
N GLY A 61 5.18 -1.65 -5.83
CA GLY A 61 5.38 -1.76 -4.39
C GLY A 61 5.27 -0.42 -3.64
N TYR A 62 5.37 0.71 -4.34
CA TYR A 62 5.24 2.05 -3.76
C TYR A 62 3.84 2.34 -3.17
N ASN A 63 2.84 1.54 -3.52
CA ASN A 63 1.51 1.62 -2.92
C ASN A 63 1.39 0.90 -1.56
N LEU A 64 2.43 0.20 -1.11
CA LEU A 64 2.47 -0.48 0.18
C LEU A 64 2.02 0.44 1.35
N PRO A 65 2.53 1.68 1.50
CA PRO A 65 2.11 2.55 2.60
C PRO A 65 0.61 2.89 2.57
N ASN A 66 0.01 2.98 1.38
CA ASN A 66 -1.43 3.23 1.24
C ASN A 66 -2.25 2.01 1.66
N ALA A 67 -1.80 0.81 1.28
CA ALA A 67 -2.45 -0.44 1.69
C ALA A 67 -2.35 -0.65 3.21
N LEU A 68 -1.15 -0.45 3.80
CA LEU A 68 -0.96 -0.56 5.26
C LEU A 68 -1.76 0.49 6.03
N ALA A 69 -1.90 1.71 5.51
CA ALA A 69 -2.79 2.72 6.11
C ALA A 69 -4.25 2.23 6.14
N ALA A 70 -4.75 1.64 5.04
CA ALA A 70 -6.11 1.10 4.97
C ALA A 70 -6.31 -0.08 5.94
N ILE A 71 -5.33 -0.97 6.05
CA ILE A 71 -5.32 -2.07 7.02
C ILE A 71 -5.37 -1.53 8.44
N ALA A 72 -4.50 -0.58 8.77
CA ALA A 72 -4.43 0.01 10.10
C ALA A 72 -5.74 0.68 10.51
N ILE A 73 -6.39 1.38 9.57
CA ILE A 73 -7.73 1.96 9.79
C ILE A 73 -8.77 0.85 10.02
N GLY A 74 -8.79 -0.19 9.18
CA GLY A 74 -9.72 -1.32 9.33
C GLY A 74 -9.58 -2.03 10.68
N GLN A 75 -8.35 -2.35 11.07
CA GLN A 75 -8.04 -3.00 12.35
C GLN A 75 -8.40 -2.11 13.54
N HIS A 76 -8.09 -0.81 13.47
CA HIS A 76 -8.43 0.15 14.53
C HIS A 76 -9.94 0.19 14.82
N PHE A 77 -10.77 0.02 13.80
CA PHE A 77 -12.24 -0.02 13.93
C PHE A 77 -12.81 -1.44 14.09
N GLY A 78 -11.97 -2.46 14.27
CA GLY A 78 -12.40 -3.84 14.52
C GLY A 78 -12.99 -4.56 13.30
N VAL A 79 -12.66 -4.12 12.08
CA VAL A 79 -13.01 -4.85 10.86
C VAL A 79 -12.22 -6.16 10.83
N LYS A 80 -12.89 -7.28 10.55
CA LYS A 80 -12.24 -8.61 10.50
C LYS A 80 -11.15 -8.63 9.41
N ASP A 81 -10.01 -9.26 9.70
CA ASP A 81 -8.87 -9.31 8.77
C ASP A 81 -9.25 -9.94 7.42
N ALA A 82 -10.13 -10.96 7.41
CA ALA A 82 -10.68 -11.54 6.18
C ALA A 82 -11.46 -10.51 5.32
N THR A 83 -12.20 -9.61 5.95
CA THR A 83 -12.94 -8.54 5.26
C THR A 83 -11.99 -7.46 4.74
N ILE A 84 -10.94 -7.12 5.48
CA ILE A 84 -9.88 -6.21 5.03
C ILE A 84 -9.19 -6.80 3.79
N GLN A 85 -8.77 -8.06 3.86
CA GLN A 85 -8.15 -8.77 2.75
C GLN A 85 -9.05 -8.75 1.50
N GLN A 86 -10.32 -9.16 1.63
CA GLN A 86 -11.28 -9.15 0.52
C GLN A 86 -11.46 -7.75 -0.09
N ALA A 87 -11.52 -6.70 0.72
CA ALA A 87 -11.66 -5.34 0.24
C ALA A 87 -10.43 -4.86 -0.54
N LEU A 88 -9.23 -5.21 -0.09
CA LEU A 88 -7.97 -4.89 -0.78
C LEU A 88 -7.87 -5.62 -2.14
N GLU A 89 -8.28 -6.89 -2.20
CA GLU A 89 -8.27 -7.69 -3.43
C GLU A 89 -9.35 -7.26 -4.44
N ALA A 90 -10.51 -6.80 -3.94
CA ALA A 90 -11.62 -6.33 -4.76
C ALA A 90 -11.45 -4.89 -5.26
N TYR A 91 -10.59 -4.09 -4.63
CA TYR A 91 -10.38 -2.70 -5.02
C TYR A 91 -9.86 -2.61 -6.46
N SER A 92 -10.61 -1.87 -7.28
CA SER A 92 -10.21 -1.53 -8.65
C SER A 92 -9.74 -0.08 -8.69
N PRO A 93 -8.45 0.18 -9.00
CA PRO A 93 -7.96 1.54 -9.15
C PRO A 93 -8.72 2.28 -10.26
N GLY A 94 -8.95 3.58 -10.07
CA GLY A 94 -9.63 4.45 -11.01
C GLY A 94 -9.20 5.90 -10.85
N ASN A 95 -9.85 6.81 -11.57
CA ASN A 95 -9.54 8.24 -11.55
C ASN A 95 -8.06 8.55 -11.89
N ASN A 96 -7.47 7.77 -12.81
CA ASN A 96 -6.07 7.87 -13.23
C ASN A 96 -5.06 7.78 -12.07
N ARG A 97 -5.33 6.97 -11.04
CA ARG A 97 -4.43 6.74 -9.90
C ARG A 97 -4.03 5.27 -9.82
N SER A 98 -2.74 4.99 -10.06
CA SER A 98 -2.15 3.63 -10.03
C SER A 98 -2.94 2.57 -10.81
N GLN A 99 -3.50 2.96 -11.97
CA GLN A 99 -4.36 2.11 -12.79
C GLN A 99 -3.56 1.44 -13.92
N PHE A 100 -3.75 0.12 -14.10
CA PHE A 100 -3.17 -0.63 -15.22
C PHE A 100 -4.23 -0.88 -16.30
N LEU A 101 -3.90 -0.59 -17.55
CA LEU A 101 -4.75 -0.85 -18.70
C LEU A 101 -3.96 -1.59 -19.78
N ASP A 102 -4.55 -2.64 -20.33
CA ASP A 102 -4.09 -3.25 -21.57
C ASP A 102 -4.99 -2.77 -22.71
N THR A 103 -4.41 -2.12 -23.71
CA THR A 103 -5.16 -1.63 -24.88
C THR A 103 -5.23 -2.66 -26.01
N GLY A 104 -4.57 -3.80 -25.86
CA GLY A 104 -4.30 -4.76 -26.94
C GLY A 104 -3.10 -4.39 -27.83
N HIS A 105 -2.62 -3.15 -27.77
CA HIS A 105 -1.43 -2.68 -28.51
C HIS A 105 -0.26 -2.34 -27.60
N ASN A 106 -0.56 -1.90 -26.37
CA ASN A 106 0.41 -1.56 -25.36
C ASN A 106 -0.19 -1.70 -23.95
N GLN A 107 0.71 -1.77 -22.97
CA GLN A 107 0.37 -1.68 -21.55
C GLN A 107 0.53 -0.23 -21.09
N LEU A 108 -0.49 0.29 -20.43
CA LEU A 108 -0.56 1.65 -19.90
C LEU A 108 -0.64 1.61 -18.37
N VAL A 109 0.26 2.33 -17.72
CA VAL A 109 0.15 2.66 -16.29
C VAL A 109 -0.33 4.11 -16.19
N LEU A 110 -1.58 4.30 -15.76
CA LEU A 110 -2.19 5.60 -15.55
C LEU A 110 -2.01 6.04 -14.09
N ASP A 111 -1.11 7.00 -13.88
CA ASP A 111 -0.89 7.68 -12.59
C ASP A 111 -0.81 9.20 -12.79
N ALA A 112 -1.91 9.77 -13.30
CA ALA A 112 -2.04 11.17 -13.71
C ALA A 112 -2.96 12.00 -12.77
N TYR A 113 -3.35 11.46 -11.61
CA TYR A 113 -4.22 12.17 -10.67
C TYR A 113 -3.52 13.33 -9.97
N ASN A 114 -2.30 13.11 -9.45
CA ASN A 114 -1.51 14.10 -8.73
C ASN A 114 -0.02 13.74 -8.84
N ALA A 115 0.87 14.73 -8.92
CA ALA A 115 2.31 14.51 -9.03
C ALA A 115 3.06 15.31 -7.97
N ASN A 116 3.75 14.61 -7.07
CA ASN A 116 4.76 15.21 -6.20
C ASN A 116 6.12 14.54 -6.47
N PRO A 117 7.26 15.20 -6.14
CA PRO A 117 8.58 14.68 -6.49
C PRO A 117 8.86 13.27 -5.96
N THR A 118 8.39 12.97 -4.74
CA THR A 118 8.58 11.66 -4.10
C THR A 118 7.78 10.57 -4.78
N SER A 119 6.51 10.82 -5.11
CA SER A 119 5.65 9.86 -5.81
C SER A 119 6.14 9.60 -7.22
N MET A 120 6.57 10.65 -7.94
CA MET A 120 7.12 10.52 -9.29
C MET A 120 8.40 9.69 -9.31
N LYS A 121 9.31 9.91 -8.35
CA LYS A 121 10.53 9.11 -8.22
C LYS A 121 10.19 7.63 -8.01
N ALA A 122 9.31 7.32 -7.06
CA ALA A 122 8.91 5.94 -6.77
C ALA A 122 8.23 5.26 -7.97
N ALA A 123 7.41 6.00 -8.73
CA ALA A 123 6.78 5.50 -9.95
C ALA A 123 7.83 5.18 -11.04
N LEU A 124 8.83 6.04 -11.24
CA LEU A 124 9.91 5.82 -12.20
C LEU A 124 10.83 4.65 -11.81
N GLU A 125 11.17 4.53 -10.52
CA GLU A 125 11.96 3.39 -10.01
C GLU A 125 11.21 2.08 -10.21
N ASN A 126 9.90 2.06 -9.94
CA ASN A 126 9.06 0.89 -10.21
C ASN A 126 9.00 0.57 -11.71
N PHE A 127 8.83 1.59 -12.57
CA PHE A 127 8.81 1.40 -14.02
C PHE A 127 10.14 0.83 -14.54
N ALA A 128 11.27 1.32 -14.04
CA ALA A 128 12.59 0.80 -14.41
C ALA A 128 12.82 -0.65 -13.95
N ALA A 129 12.18 -1.09 -12.87
CA ALA A 129 12.24 -2.47 -12.36
C ALA A 129 11.28 -3.43 -13.07
N MET A 130 10.33 -2.92 -13.87
CA MET A 130 9.43 -3.75 -14.68
C MET A 130 10.17 -4.23 -15.94
N THR A 131 10.90 -5.34 -15.84
CA THR A 131 11.50 -6.01 -17.01
C THR A 131 10.44 -6.78 -17.80
N SER A 132 10.51 -6.71 -19.13
CA SER A 132 9.70 -7.50 -20.09
C SER A 132 10.17 -8.94 -20.20
#